data_AF-A0A527HAU4-F1
#
_entry.id   AF-A0A527HAU4-F1
#
_cell.length_a   1.000
_cell.length_b   1.000
_cell.length_c   1.000
_cell.angle_alpha   90.00
_cell.angle_beta   90.00
_cell.angle_gamma   90.00
#
_symmetry.space_group_name_H-M   'P 1'
#
loop_
_entity.id
_entity.type
_entity.pdbx_description
1 polymer ?
#
loop_
_entity_poly.entity_id
_entity_poly.type
_entity_poly.pdbx_seq_one_letter_code
_entity_poly.pdbx_strand_id
1 'polypeptide(L)'
;MKTVLLPGEHWLANRRGSLEVSRHDLKNPEFVSAYEKALFDKLPDVAACHFTVVRTGRTDVAIIERDGNLHAVLAPDRKLVLWT
;
A
#
# COMPACT_ATOMS: atom_id res chain seq x y z
N MET A 1 -20.52 0.64 1.48
CA MET A 1 -19.15 0.38 1.95
C MET A 1 -18.16 0.90 0.91
N LYS A 2 -17.17 1.71 1.30
CA LYS A 2 -16.00 1.99 0.46
C LYS A 2 -14.92 1.03 0.94
N THR A 3 -14.38 0.21 0.03
CA THR A 3 -13.44 -0.88 0.34
C THR A 3 -12.31 -0.87 -0.69
N VAL A 4 -11.15 -1.43 -0.36
CA VAL A 4 -10.20 -1.86 -1.38
C VAL A 4 -10.75 -3.10 -2.08
N LEU A 5 -10.49 -3.24 -3.37
CA LEU A 5 -10.80 -4.47 -4.10
C LEU A 5 -9.89 -5.58 -3.58
N LEU A 6 -10.49 -6.52 -2.85
CA LEU A 6 -9.80 -7.70 -2.33
C LEU A 6 -9.38 -8.63 -3.48
N PRO A 7 -8.51 -9.62 -3.24
CA PRO A 7 -8.22 -10.64 -4.24
C PRO A 7 -9.50 -11.26 -4.81
N GLY A 8 -9.61 -11.31 -6.14
CA GLY A 8 -10.79 -11.78 -6.85
C GLY A 8 -11.03 -11.05 -8.16
N GLU A 9 -12.03 -11.48 -8.92
CA GLU A 9 -12.45 -10.79 -10.14
C GLU A 9 -13.44 -9.67 -9.82
N HIS A 10 -13.15 -8.46 -10.30
CA HIS A 10 -13.99 -7.28 -10.10
C HIS A 10 -14.27 -6.62 -11.45
N TRP A 11 -15.55 -6.36 -11.73
CA TRP A 11 -15.97 -5.63 -12.92
C TRP A 11 -16.40 -4.22 -12.53
N LEU A 12 -15.66 -3.22 -12.99
CA LEU A 12 -16.02 -1.81 -12.84
C LEU A 12 -16.59 -1.30 -14.16
N ALA A 13 -17.80 -0.75 -14.14
CA ALA A 13 -18.40 -0.17 -15.34
C ALA A 13 -17.56 1.02 -15.82
N ASN A 14 -16.96 0.90 -17.01
CA ASN A 14 -16.23 2.00 -17.65
C ASN A 14 -17.21 3.04 -18.19
N ARG A 15 -17.70 3.91 -17.31
CA ARG A 15 -18.52 5.05 -17.70
C ARG A 15 -17.59 6.18 -18.16
N ARG A 16 -17.89 6.77 -19.32
CA ARG A 16 -17.16 7.90 -19.92
C ARG A 16 -15.75 7.60 -20.47
N GLY A 17 -15.42 6.34 -20.75
CA GLY A 17 -14.14 5.99 -21.38
C GLY A 17 -12.90 6.24 -20.51
N SER A 18 -13.06 6.18 -19.19
CA SER A 18 -12.04 6.51 -18.18
C SER A 18 -11.27 5.28 -17.68
N LEU A 19 -11.03 4.29 -18.55
CA LEU A 19 -10.31 3.08 -18.16
C LEU A 19 -8.87 3.42 -17.77
N GLU A 20 -8.53 3.16 -16.51
CA GLU A 20 -7.16 3.18 -16.01
C GLU A 20 -6.69 1.74 -15.82
N VAL A 21 -5.52 1.41 -16.39
CA VAL A 21 -4.87 0.11 -16.21
C VAL A 21 -3.57 0.33 -15.48
N SER A 22 -3.47 -0.27 -14.29
CA SER A 22 -2.27 -0.20 -13.45
C SER A 22 -1.69 -1.59 -13.28
N ARG A 23 -0.37 -1.71 -13.49
CA ARG A 23 0.37 -2.93 -13.18
C ARG A 23 0.86 -2.85 -11.74
N HIS A 24 0.62 -3.90 -10.99
CA HIS A 24 1.11 -4.03 -9.62
C HIS A 24 2.10 -5.19 -9.58
N ASP A 25 3.26 -4.95 -8.98
CA ASP A 25 4.23 -6.00 -8.73
C ASP A 25 3.77 -6.82 -7.52
N LEU A 26 3.50 -8.11 -7.71
CA LEU A 26 3.10 -9.00 -6.64
C LEU A 26 4.29 -9.58 -5.87
N LYS A 27 5.52 -9.41 -6.37
CA LYS A 27 6.74 -9.87 -5.68
C LYS A 27 7.13 -8.92 -4.55
N ASN A 28 6.90 -7.62 -4.74
CA ASN A 28 7.20 -6.59 -3.76
C ASN A 28 5.90 -6.18 -3.04
N PRO A 29 5.82 -6.31 -1.72
CA PRO A 29 4.63 -5.96 -0.94
C PRO A 29 4.43 -4.45 -0.79
N GLU A 30 5.26 -3.60 -1.41
CA GLU A 30 5.15 -2.16 -1.34
C GLU A 30 3.90 -1.65 -2.06
N PHE A 31 3.11 -0.85 -1.37
CA PHE A 31 2.00 -0.14 -1.98
C PHE A 31 2.50 1.15 -2.64
N VAL A 32 2.64 1.10 -3.97
CA VAL A 32 3.02 2.28 -4.78
C VAL A 32 1.81 2.72 -5.60
N SER A 33 1.21 3.85 -5.25
CA SER A 33 0.07 4.42 -5.97
C SER A 33 0.00 5.94 -5.83
N ALA A 34 -0.39 6.63 -6.91
CA ALA A 34 -0.70 8.07 -6.88
C ALA A 34 -1.85 8.41 -5.92
N TYR A 35 -2.67 7.41 -5.56
CA TYR A 35 -3.82 7.58 -4.68
C TYR A 35 -3.48 7.40 -3.20
N GLU A 36 -2.23 7.11 -2.82
CA GLU A 36 -1.85 6.84 -1.43
C GLU A 36 -2.34 7.94 -0.48
N LYS A 37 -1.98 9.20 -0.73
CA LYS A 37 -2.41 10.32 0.12
C LYS A 37 -3.94 10.38 0.24
N ALA A 38 -4.66 10.29 -0.88
CA ALA A 38 -6.11 10.35 -0.87
C ALA A 38 -6.75 9.17 -0.13
N LEU A 39 -6.14 7.98 -0.22
CA LEU A 39 -6.59 6.77 0.48
C LEU A 39 -6.45 6.93 2.00
N PHE A 40 -5.26 7.33 2.47
CA PHE A 40 -5.03 7.56 3.90
C PHE A 40 -5.82 8.75 4.44
N ASP A 41 -6.01 9.82 3.67
CA ASP A 41 -6.73 11.01 4.09
C ASP A 41 -8.26 10.78 4.12
N LYS A 42 -8.82 10.05 3.14
CA LYS A 42 -10.28 9.93 2.96
C LYS A 42 -10.87 8.61 3.46
N LEU A 43 -10.06 7.56 3.58
CA LEU A 43 -10.49 6.21 3.97
C LEU A 43 -9.51 5.59 4.99
N PRO A 44 -9.28 6.26 6.14
CA PRO A 44 -8.29 5.82 7.12
C PRO A 44 -8.58 4.42 7.68
N ASP A 45 -9.85 4.08 7.92
CA ASP A 45 -10.25 2.76 8.44
C ASP A 45 -9.90 1.64 7.45
N VAL A 46 -10.17 1.88 6.16
CA VAL A 46 -9.82 0.93 5.09
C VAL A 46 -8.31 0.79 5.01
N ALA A 47 -7.57 1.89 5.13
CA ALA A 47 -6.12 1.85 5.09
C ALA A 47 -5.53 1.06 6.26
N ALA A 48 -6.08 1.26 7.48
CA ALA A 48 -5.65 0.54 8.67
C ALA A 48 -5.92 -0.97 8.59
N CYS A 49 -6.97 -1.40 7.89
CA CYS A 49 -7.29 -2.82 7.71
C CYS A 49 -6.37 -3.55 6.72
N HIS A 50 -5.82 -2.85 5.72
CA HIS A 50 -5.15 -3.48 4.58
C HIS A 50 -3.68 -3.14 4.42
N PHE A 51 -3.17 -2.15 5.13
CA PHE A 51 -1.79 -1.74 5.02
C PHE A 51 -1.08 -1.68 6.36
N THR A 52 0.17 -2.09 6.34
CA THR A 52 1.14 -1.81 7.40
C THR A 52 1.97 -0.59 7.00
N VAL A 53 1.98 0.44 7.85
CA VAL A 53 2.77 1.66 7.63
C VAL A 53 3.96 1.68 8.59
N VAL A 54 5.16 1.69 8.04
CA VAL A 54 6.40 1.84 8.80
C VAL A 54 6.94 3.26 8.57
N ARG A 55 7.29 3.96 9.65
CA ARG A 55 7.93 5.27 9.61
C ARG A 55 9.15 5.27 10.52
N THR A 56 10.27 5.73 9.98
CA THR A 56 11.49 5.96 10.73
C THR A 56 11.63 7.45 11.02
N GLY A 57 11.99 7.78 12.27
CA GLY A 57 12.44 9.12 12.62
C GLY A 57 13.87 9.39 12.16
N ARG A 58 14.41 10.54 12.55
CA ARG A 58 15.75 11.01 12.15
C ARG A 58 16.89 10.10 12.60
N THR A 59 16.71 9.40 13.71
CA THR A 59 17.73 8.54 14.32
C THR A 59 17.37 7.07 14.23
N ASP A 60 16.24 6.75 13.60
CA ASP A 60 15.69 5.40 13.63
C ASP A 60 15.95 4.70 12.29
N VAL A 61 16.22 3.41 12.37
CA VAL A 61 16.24 2.51 11.21
C VAL A 61 15.26 1.38 11.53
N ALA A 62 14.51 0.93 10.53
CA ALA A 62 13.63 -0.22 10.68
C ALA A 62 14.14 -1.41 9.87
N ILE A 63 14.21 -2.57 10.49
CA ILE A 63 14.40 -3.85 9.81
C ILE A 63 13.01 -4.44 9.61
N ILE A 64 12.68 -4.75 8.37
CA ILE A 64 11.39 -5.30 8.00
C ILE A 64 11.61 -6.74 7.57
N GLU A 65 10.99 -7.65 8.30
CA GLU A 65 10.98 -9.07 7.99
C GLU A 65 9.62 -9.48 7.43
N ARG A 66 9.64 -10.41 6.48
CA ARG A 66 8.45 -11.02 5.90
C ARG A 66 8.68 -12.52 5.79
N ASP A 67 7.74 -13.31 6.30
CA ASP A 67 7.81 -14.77 6.29
C ASP A 67 9.15 -15.31 6.83
N GLY A 68 9.67 -14.65 7.88
CA GLY A 68 10.95 -14.99 8.53
C GLY A 68 12.20 -14.57 7.76
N ASN A 69 12.07 -13.89 6.61
CA ASN A 69 13.18 -13.43 5.80
C ASN A 69 13.31 -11.90 5.84
N LEU A 70 14.54 -11.40 5.76
CA LEU A 70 14.79 -9.97 5.60
C LEU A 70 14.16 -9.49 4.28
N HIS A 71 13.19 -8.59 4.39
CA HIS A 71 12.55 -7.99 3.23
C HIS A 71 13.20 -6.65 2.88
N ALA A 72 13.35 -5.76 3.86
CA ALA A 72 13.90 -4.42 3.63
C ALA A 72 14.56 -3.84 4.90
N VAL A 73 15.48 -2.90 4.69
CA VAL A 73 16.00 -2.02 5.74
C VAL A 73 15.60 -0.60 5.39
N LEU A 74 14.81 0.04 6.25
CA LEU A 74 14.30 1.38 6.05
C LEU A 74 15.23 2.39 6.75
N ALA A 75 15.88 3.23 5.95
CA ALA A 75 16.76 4.30 6.43
C ALA A 75 16.01 5.36 7.26
N PRO A 76 16.70 6.26 7.98
CA PRO A 76 16.07 7.33 8.74
C PRO A 76 15.24 8.29 7.88
N ASP A 77 14.23 8.92 8.51
CA ASP A 77 13.30 9.86 7.88
C ASP A 77 12.59 9.31 6.62
N ARG A 78 12.25 8.03 6.64
CA ARG A 78 11.53 7.35 5.55
C ARG A 78 10.17 6.83 5.99
N LYS A 79 9.32 6.61 4.99
CA LYS A 79 8.03 5.94 5.12
C LYS A 79 8.00 4.77 4.14
N LEU A 80 7.49 3.65 4.60
CA LEU A 80 7.13 2.52 3.77
C LEU A 80 5.68 2.14 4.03
N VAL A 81 4.93 1.84 2.96
CA VAL A 81 3.57 1.31 3.04
C VAL A 81 3.58 -0.07 2.42
N LEU A 82 3.14 -1.06 3.17
CA LEU A 82 3.12 -2.46 2.77
C LEU A 82 1.69 -2.97 2.77
N TRP A 83 1.35 -3.82 1.80
CA TRP A 83 0.16 -4.65 1.88
C TRP A 83 0.29 -5.64 3.04
N THR A 84 -0.81 -5.84 3.78
CA THR A 84 -0.91 -6.86 4.85
C THR A 84 -1.17 -8.25 4.27
#